data_AF-A0A2V8LS35-F1
#
_entry.id   AF-A0A2V8LS35-F1
#
_cell.length_a   1.000
_cell.length_b   1.000
_cell.length_c   1.000
_cell.angle_alpha   90.00
_cell.angle_beta   90.00
_cell.angle_gamma   90.00
#
_symmetry.space_group_name_H-M   'P 1'
#
loop_
_entity.id
_entity.type
_entity.pdbx_description
1 polymer ?
#
loop_
_entity_poly.entity_id
_entity_poly.type
_entity_poly.pdbx_seq_one_letter_code
_entity_poly.pdbx_strand_id
1 'polypeptide(L)'
;MRLIPLIATALVLSISAPSFAQEWIEYASREDRFTCNFPAQPIEGHQVQLTNNSDKSRTFAGIYLPENKRYIIEGTVPAGYP
;
A
#
# COMPACT_ATOMS: atom_id res chain seq x y z
N MET A 1 45.47 -8.64 -24.29
CA MET A 1 44.39 -7.90 -23.60
C MET A 1 43.59 -8.91 -22.79
N ARG A 2 43.46 -8.75 -21.46
CA ARG A 2 42.79 -9.73 -20.59
C ARG A 2 41.28 -9.49 -20.72
N LEU A 3 40.59 -10.34 -21.50
CA LEU A 3 39.15 -10.22 -21.79
C LEU A 3 38.25 -10.58 -20.59
N ILE A 4 38.78 -11.36 -19.66
CA ILE A 4 38.07 -11.84 -18.47
C ILE A 4 37.54 -10.70 -17.57
N PRO A 5 38.33 -9.68 -17.18
CA PRO A 5 37.81 -8.57 -16.37
C PRO A 5 36.72 -7.77 -17.09
N LEU A 6 36.81 -7.57 -18.42
CA LEU A 6 35.81 -6.84 -19.20
C LEU A 6 34.44 -7.52 -19.17
N ILE A 7 34.42 -8.84 -19.30
CA ILE A 7 33.18 -9.63 -19.24
C ILE A 7 32.58 -9.56 -17.82
N ALA A 8 33.42 -9.65 -16.79
CA ALA A 8 32.96 -9.56 -15.40
C ALA A 8 32.35 -8.18 -15.09
N THR A 9 32.97 -7.08 -15.54
CA THR A 9 32.43 -5.72 -15.33
C THR A 9 31.13 -5.51 -16.08
N ALA A 10 31.02 -6.02 -17.32
CA ALA A 10 29.79 -5.95 -18.10
C ALA A 10 28.64 -6.71 -17.40
N LEU A 11 28.90 -7.92 -16.89
CA LEU A 11 27.90 -8.69 -16.14
C LEU A 11 27.44 -7.97 -14.86
N VAL A 12 28.37 -7.38 -14.09
CA VAL A 12 28.02 -6.65 -12.86
C VAL A 12 27.16 -5.42 -13.17
N LEU A 13 27.47 -4.67 -14.25
CA LEU A 13 26.62 -3.56 -14.69
C LEU A 13 25.23 -4.04 -15.14
N SER A 14 25.12 -5.22 -15.75
CA SER A 14 23.83 -5.77 -16.18
C SER A 14 22.93 -6.26 -15.03
N ILE A 15 23.49 -6.55 -13.85
CA ILE A 15 22.72 -6.98 -12.65
C ILE A 15 22.22 -5.78 -11.85
N SER A 16 22.66 -4.55 -12.17
CA SER A 16 22.04 -3.30 -11.70
C SER A 16 20.68 -3.05 -12.38
N ALA A 17 19.82 -4.08 -12.37
CA ALA A 17 18.43 -3.98 -12.78
C ALA A 17 17.74 -2.88 -11.95
N PRO A 18 16.79 -2.15 -12.55
CA PRO A 18 16.17 -1.00 -11.92
C PRO A 18 15.65 -1.37 -10.54
N SER A 19 16.13 -0.63 -9.54
CA SER A 19 15.44 -0.44 -8.27
C SER A 19 14.08 0.17 -8.62
N PHE A 20 13.10 -0.66 -8.95
CA PHE A 20 11.72 -0.23 -9.02
C PHE A 20 11.39 0.27 -7.61
N ALA A 21 11.24 1.59 -7.46
CA ALA A 21 10.40 2.08 -6.40
C ALA A 21 9.07 1.36 -6.59
N GLN A 22 8.69 0.51 -5.62
CA GLN A 22 7.41 -0.21 -5.66
C GLN A 22 6.33 0.81 -6.00
N GLU A 23 5.63 0.63 -7.12
CA GLU A 23 4.56 1.53 -7.52
C GLU A 23 3.42 1.37 -6.51
N TRP A 24 3.12 2.46 -5.80
CA TRP A 24 2.00 2.50 -4.87
C TRP A 24 0.72 2.67 -5.68
N ILE A 25 -0.25 1.81 -5.40
CA ILE A 25 -1.56 1.85 -6.06
C ILE A 25 -2.48 2.71 -5.20
N GLU A 26 -3.05 3.75 -5.80
CA GLU A 26 -4.11 4.52 -5.16
C GLU A 26 -5.41 3.74 -5.20
N TYR A 27 -5.90 3.37 -4.02
CA TYR A 27 -7.22 2.79 -3.83
C TYR A 27 -8.19 3.88 -3.42
N ALA A 28 -9.31 3.99 -4.15
CA ALA A 28 -10.39 4.92 -3.84
C ALA A 28 -11.67 4.15 -3.48
N SER A 29 -12.12 4.25 -2.23
CA SER A 29 -13.46 3.81 -1.85
C SER A 29 -14.46 4.92 -2.22
N ARG A 30 -15.32 4.64 -3.20
CA ARG A 30 -16.37 5.58 -3.62
C ARG A 30 -17.53 5.64 -2.64
N GLU A 31 -17.81 4.53 -1.96
CA GLU A 31 -18.89 4.42 -0.99
C GLU A 31 -18.58 5.25 0.26
N ASP A 32 -17.38 5.09 0.79
CA ASP A 32 -16.93 5.76 2.02
C ASP A 32 -16.15 7.05 1.76
N ARG A 33 -15.90 7.38 0.50
CA ARG A 33 -15.27 8.63 0.05
C ARG A 33 -13.88 8.89 0.62
N PHE A 34 -13.06 7.85 0.74
CA PHE A 34 -11.63 7.99 1.10
C PHE A 34 -10.72 7.42 0.01
N THR A 35 -9.47 7.86 0.01
CA THR A 35 -8.40 7.27 -0.80
C THR A 35 -7.21 6.87 0.09
N CYS A 36 -6.52 5.80 -0.27
CA CYS A 36 -5.30 5.37 0.40
C CYS A 36 -4.35 4.62 -0.55
N ASN A 37 -3.05 4.71 -0.27
CA ASN A 37 -2.02 4.07 -1.08
C ASN A 37 -1.70 2.68 -0.56
N PHE A 38 -1.74 1.67 -1.43
CA PHE A 38 -1.33 0.30 -1.12
C PHE A 38 -0.06 -0.10 -1.88
N PRO A 39 0.81 -0.93 -1.28
CA PRO A 39 1.98 -1.47 -1.98
C PRO A 39 1.64 -2.57 -3.00
N ALA A 40 0.38 -3.03 -3.05
CA ALA A 40 -0.14 -4.04 -3.96
C ALA A 40 -1.67 -3.93 -4.09
N GLN A 41 -2.27 -4.55 -5.11
CA GLN A 41 -3.72 -4.53 -5.33
C GLN A 41 -4.46 -5.10 -4.10
N PRO A 42 -5.32 -4.33 -3.42
CA PRO A 42 -6.11 -4.85 -2.32
C PRO A 42 -7.14 -5.86 -2.85
N ILE A 43 -7.11 -7.08 -2.30
CA ILE A 43 -8.14 -8.13 -2.50
C ILE A 43 -9.26 -7.92 -1.48
N GLU A 44 -10.40 -8.62 -1.63
CA GLU A 44 -11.55 -8.53 -0.71
C GLU A 44 -11.12 -8.35 0.76
N GLY A 45 -11.62 -7.28 1.36
CA GLY A 45 -11.30 -6.89 2.73
C GLY A 45 -12.57 -6.56 3.50
N HIS A 46 -12.52 -6.71 4.82
CA HIS A 46 -13.61 -6.32 5.69
C HIS A 46 -13.41 -4.87 6.11
N GLN A 47 -14.42 -4.03 5.88
CA GLN A 47 -14.42 -2.68 6.40
C GLN A 47 -15.30 -2.59 7.63
N VAL A 48 -14.76 -1.98 8.68
CA VAL A 48 -15.47 -1.73 9.92
C VAL A 48 -15.48 -0.23 10.17
N GLN A 49 -16.67 0.34 10.36
CA GLN A 49 -16.85 1.71 10.82
C GLN A 49 -17.23 1.71 12.30
N LEU A 50 -16.46 2.43 13.10
CA LEU A 50 -16.72 2.66 14.52
C LEU A 50 -17.09 4.13 14.69
N THR A 51 -18.13 4.42 15.46
CA THR A 51 -18.50 5.80 15.82
C THR A 51 -18.37 5.97 17.32
N ASN A 52 -17.55 6.94 17.74
CA ASN A 52 -17.42 7.28 19.14
C ASN A 52 -18.65 8.06 19.60
N ASN A 53 -19.33 7.58 20.64
CA ASN A 53 -20.56 8.22 21.11
C ASN A 53 -20.33 9.56 21.81
N SER A 54 -19.14 9.80 22.38
CA SER A 54 -18.83 11.00 23.17
C SER A 54 -18.49 12.21 22.30
N ASP A 55 -17.65 12.03 21.28
CA ASP A 55 -17.15 13.13 20.43
C ASP A 55 -17.65 13.03 18.97
N LYS A 56 -18.44 11.99 18.66
CA LYS A 56 -18.99 11.71 17.32
C LYS A 56 -17.93 11.52 16.24
N SER A 57 -16.67 11.27 16.60
CA SER A 57 -15.63 10.88 15.66
C SER A 57 -15.95 9.52 15.03
N ARG A 58 -15.52 9.36 13.77
CA ARG A 58 -15.70 8.12 13.01
C ARG A 58 -14.33 7.52 12.71
N THR A 59 -14.13 6.26 13.05
CA THR A 59 -12.93 5.50 12.69
C THR A 59 -13.32 4.45 11.65
N PHE A 60 -12.61 4.46 10.53
CA PHE A 60 -12.75 3.48 9.46
C PHE A 60 -11.53 2.57 9.49
N ALA A 61 -11.75 1.26 9.64
CA ALA A 61 -10.71 0.25 9.60
C ALA A 61 -10.96 -0.70 8.42
N GLY A 62 -10.02 -0.73 7.47
CA GLY A 62 -10.00 -1.69 6.37
C GLY A 62 -9.05 -2.84 6.69
N ILE A 63 -9.58 -4.06 6.74
CA ILE A 63 -8.82 -5.29 6.99
C ILE A 63 -8.75 -6.06 5.67
N TYR A 64 -7.59 -6.04 5.03
CA TYR A 64 -7.36 -6.72 3.74
C TYR A 64 -6.60 -8.02 3.97
N LEU A 65 -7.09 -9.12 3.41
CA LEU A 65 -6.48 -10.46 3.54
C LEU A 65 -5.92 -10.97 2.20
N PRO A 66 -4.72 -10.53 1.80
CA PRO A 66 -3.90 -11.31 0.88
C PRO A 66 -3.44 -12.65 1.46
N GLU A 67 -3.27 -13.66 0.59
CA GLU A 67 -2.96 -15.05 0.99
C GLU A 67 -1.77 -15.19 1.96
N ASN A 68 -0.77 -14.32 1.87
CA ASN A 68 0.45 -14.40 2.68
C ASN A 68 0.68 -13.25 3.67
N LYS A 69 -0.11 -12.17 3.60
CA LYS A 69 0.07 -10.99 4.47
C LYS A 69 -1.27 -10.33 4.72
N ARG A 70 -1.58 -9.99 5.97
CA ARG A 70 -2.76 -9.17 6.30
C ARG A 70 -2.35 -7.71 6.43
N TYR A 71 -3.16 -6.82 5.88
CA TYR A 71 -2.99 -5.37 6.05
C TYR A 71 -4.19 -4.82 6.83
N ILE A 72 -3.90 -4.05 7.87
CA ILE A 72 -4.90 -3.26 8.61
C ILE A 72 -4.55 -1.80 8.36
N ILE A 73 -5.52 -1.04 7.85
CA ILE A 73 -5.40 0.40 7.67
C ILE A 73 -6.54 1.04 8.45
N GLU A 74 -6.21 2.02 9.29
CA GLU A 74 -7.18 2.78 10.06
C GLU A 74 -7.08 4.28 9.75
N GLY A 75 -8.22 4.94 9.67
CA GLY A 75 -8.33 6.38 9.57
C GLY A 75 -9.41 6.88 10.53
N THR A 76 -9.09 7.91 11.33
CA THR A 76 -10.07 8.55 12.22
C THR A 76 -10.34 9.96 11.73
N VAL A 77 -11.62 10.29 11.56
CA VAL A 77 -12.09 11.62 11.18
C VAL A 77 -12.89 12.25 12.32
N PRO A 78 -12.69 13.54 12.61
CA PRO A 78 -13.53 14.27 13.56
C PRO A 78 -14.99 14.32 13.11
N ALA A 79 -15.88 14.61 14.05
CA ALA A 79 -17.29 14.83 13.75
C ALA A 79 -17.48 15.98 12.75
N GLY A 80 -18.41 15.81 11.81
CA GLY A 80 -18.78 16.85 10.85
C GLY A 80 -17.86 17.00 9.63
N TYR A 81 -16.75 16.26 9.57
CA TYR A 81 -15.94 16.15 8.36
C TYR A 81 -16.61 15.19 7.38
N PRO A 82 -16.64 15.52 6.07
CA PRO A 82 -17.28 14.69 5.04
C PRO A 82 -16.74 13.26 5.03
#